data_AF-A0A380DXN2-F1
#
_entry.id   AF-A0A380DXN2-F1
#
_cell.length_a   1.000
_cell.length_b   1.000
_cell.length_c   1.000
_cell.angle_alpha   90.00
_cell.angle_beta   90.00
_cell.angle_gamma   90.00
#
_symmetry.space_group_name_H-M   'P 1'
#
loop_
_entity.id
_entity.type
_entity.pdbx_description
1 polymer ?
#
loop_
_entity_poly.entity_id
_entity_poly.type
_entity_poly.pdbx_seq_one_letter_code
_entity_poly.pdbx_strand_id
1 'polypeptide(L)'
;MLSDTGWEVSEQTEYDGLRTTSWTSYQTRYEVLKQLCTTYKMVLDFYIELSSNTVKGRYVVLKKKNSLFKGKEIEYGKDLVGLTRKIDMSEIKTALIAVGPENDKGKRLELVVTDDEAQSQFNLPTRYIWGIYEPQSDDQNMNETRLRSLAKTELNKRKSAVMSYEITSTDLEVTYPHEIISIGDTVRVKHRDFNPAIVCRGRSYCRRI
;
A
#
# COMPACT_ATOMS: atom_id res chain seq x y z
N MET A 1 14.79 -17.52 -20.73
CA MET A 1 14.14 -16.29 -20.23
C MET A 1 15.12 -15.13 -20.06
N LEU A 2 16.36 -15.35 -19.58
CA LEU A 2 17.35 -14.28 -19.37
C LEU A 2 18.45 -14.16 -20.45
N SER A 3 18.39 -14.97 -21.51
CA SER A 3 19.35 -14.94 -22.63
C SER A 3 19.56 -13.52 -23.16
N ASP A 4 20.80 -13.13 -23.46
CA ASP A 4 21.19 -11.81 -23.98
C ASP A 4 20.83 -10.59 -23.10
N THR A 5 20.54 -10.79 -21.81
CA THR A 5 20.38 -9.68 -20.86
C THR A 5 21.68 -9.33 -20.12
N GLY A 6 22.69 -10.21 -20.18
CA GLY A 6 23.90 -10.12 -19.36
C GLY A 6 23.65 -10.45 -17.88
N TRP A 7 22.48 -11.01 -17.54
CA TRP A 7 22.10 -11.48 -16.21
C TRP A 7 21.90 -13.00 -16.19
N GLU A 8 22.36 -13.63 -15.12
CA GLU A 8 22.28 -15.07 -14.90
C GLU A 8 21.42 -15.40 -13.67
N VAL A 9 20.87 -16.61 -13.61
CA VAL A 9 20.16 -17.08 -12.41
C VAL A 9 21.20 -17.44 -11.36
N SER A 10 21.08 -16.87 -10.16
CA SER A 10 21.95 -17.22 -9.04
C SER A 10 21.64 -18.63 -8.51
N GLU A 11 22.66 -19.35 -8.08
CA GLU A 11 22.52 -20.63 -7.35
C GLU A 11 21.75 -20.49 -6.03
N GLN A 12 21.62 -19.26 -5.50
CA GLN A 12 20.85 -18.95 -4.29
C GLN A 12 19.34 -18.91 -4.54
N THR A 13 18.88 -19.14 -5.78
CA THR A 13 17.47 -19.14 -6.14
C THR A 13 16.75 -20.29 -5.46
N GLU A 14 15.72 -19.96 -4.69
CA GLU A 14 14.93 -20.94 -3.95
C GLU A 14 13.89 -21.58 -4.86
N TYR A 15 13.73 -22.89 -4.72
CA TYR A 15 12.70 -23.65 -5.42
C TYR A 15 11.41 -23.74 -4.60
N ASP A 16 10.27 -23.38 -5.21
CA ASP A 16 8.93 -23.45 -4.58
C ASP A 16 7.90 -24.16 -5.48
N GLY A 17 8.35 -25.28 -6.07
CA GLY A 17 7.51 -26.20 -6.83
C GLY A 17 7.33 -25.87 -8.32
N LEU A 18 6.60 -26.73 -9.01
CA LEU A 18 6.28 -26.60 -10.44
C LEU A 18 4.86 -26.06 -10.59
N ARG A 19 4.72 -24.96 -11.32
CA ARG A 19 3.42 -24.41 -11.74
C ARG A 19 3.48 -24.15 -13.24
N THR A 20 2.50 -24.66 -13.97
CA THR A 20 2.38 -24.41 -15.40
C THR A 20 1.63 -23.09 -15.59
N THR A 21 2.32 -22.08 -16.10
CA THR A 21 1.71 -20.83 -16.56
C THR A 21 1.73 -20.78 -18.08
N SER A 22 0.56 -20.60 -18.71
CA SER A 22 0.46 -20.31 -20.14
C SER A 22 0.56 -18.81 -20.37
N TRP A 23 1.37 -18.41 -21.34
CA TRP A 23 1.55 -17.01 -21.72
C TRP A 23 0.88 -16.75 -23.07
N THR A 24 -0.11 -15.85 -23.09
CA THR A 24 -0.92 -15.57 -24.29
C THR A 24 -0.59 -14.23 -24.94
N SER A 25 0.38 -13.45 -24.40
CA SER A 25 0.72 -12.10 -24.89
C SER A 25 2.23 -11.85 -24.88
N TYR A 26 2.67 -10.93 -25.75
CA TYR A 26 4.05 -10.44 -25.77
C TYR A 26 4.37 -9.70 -24.47
N GLN A 27 5.46 -10.09 -23.81
CA GLN A 27 5.90 -9.53 -22.54
C GLN A 27 7.41 -9.36 -22.53
N THR A 28 7.87 -8.31 -21.85
CA THR A 28 9.31 -8.13 -21.63
C THR A 28 9.85 -9.19 -20.68
N ARG A 29 11.14 -9.51 -20.79
CA ARG A 29 11.80 -10.50 -19.91
C ARG A 29 11.62 -10.15 -18.42
N TYR A 30 11.61 -8.87 -18.09
CA TYR A 30 11.39 -8.38 -16.73
C TYR A 30 9.94 -8.55 -16.25
N GLU A 31 8.95 -8.38 -17.12
CA GLU A 31 7.54 -8.65 -16.78
C GLU A 31 7.30 -10.13 -16.49
N VAL A 32 7.93 -11.02 -17.24
CA VAL A 32 7.88 -12.47 -16.97
C VAL A 32 8.45 -12.77 -15.58
N LEU A 33 9.59 -12.17 -15.22
CA LEU A 33 10.15 -12.31 -13.86
C LEU A 33 9.19 -11.79 -12.77
N LYS A 34 8.51 -10.65 -13.00
CA LYS A 34 7.48 -10.14 -12.07
C LYS A 34 6.28 -11.07 -11.93
N GLN A 35 5.86 -11.72 -13.02
CA GLN A 35 4.80 -12.72 -12.94
C GLN A 35 5.23 -13.92 -12.12
N LEU A 36 6.47 -14.40 -12.27
CA LEU A 36 7.00 -15.46 -11.42
C LEU A 36 6.98 -15.07 -9.94
N CYS A 37 7.34 -13.83 -9.59
CA CYS A 37 7.21 -13.32 -8.22
C CYS A 37 5.77 -13.42 -7.70
N THR A 38 4.80 -13.07 -8.54
CA THR A 38 3.38 -13.06 -8.18
C THR A 38 2.85 -14.50 -8.03
N THR A 39 3.18 -15.37 -8.98
CA THR A 39 2.77 -16.78 -9.01
C THR A 39 3.32 -17.56 -7.83
N TYR A 40 4.59 -17.34 -7.46
CA TYR A 40 5.28 -18.06 -6.39
C TYR A 40 5.33 -17.28 -5.07
N LYS A 41 4.74 -16.08 -5.00
CA LYS A 41 4.80 -15.18 -3.82
C LYS A 41 6.24 -14.93 -3.34
N MET A 42 7.17 -14.84 -4.28
CA MET A 42 8.61 -14.65 -4.08
C MET A 42 9.04 -13.23 -4.41
N VAL A 43 10.29 -12.89 -4.09
CA VAL A 43 10.90 -11.59 -4.38
C VAL A 43 12.13 -11.79 -5.25
N LEU A 44 12.32 -10.90 -6.23
CA LEU A 44 13.55 -10.81 -7.02
C LEU A 44 14.58 -9.96 -6.31
N ASP A 45 15.83 -10.43 -6.33
CA ASP A 45 16.99 -9.67 -5.89
C ASP A 45 18.05 -9.67 -7.00
N PHE A 46 18.77 -8.56 -7.13
CA PHE A 46 19.75 -8.35 -8.18
C PHE A 46 21.08 -7.96 -7.54
N TYR A 47 22.14 -8.69 -7.84
CA TYR A 47 23.48 -8.35 -7.37
C TYR A 47 24.53 -8.55 -8.45
N ILE A 48 25.69 -7.92 -8.26
CA ILE A 48 26.82 -7.98 -9.18
C ILE A 48 28.02 -8.49 -8.40
N GLU A 49 28.68 -9.53 -8.92
CA GLU A 49 29.98 -9.95 -8.42
C GLU A 49 31.07 -9.15 -9.10
N LEU A 50 31.94 -8.55 -8.29
CA LEU A 50 33.13 -7.85 -8.75
C LEU A 50 34.37 -8.69 -8.42
N SER A 51 35.32 -8.76 -9.34
CA SER A 51 36.65 -9.30 -9.08
C SER A 51 37.68 -8.32 -9.63
N SER A 52 38.60 -7.83 -8.80
CA SER A 52 39.70 -6.95 -9.25
C SER A 52 39.22 -5.78 -10.13
N ASN A 53 38.20 -5.03 -9.67
CA ASN A 53 37.57 -3.91 -10.38
C ASN A 53 36.89 -4.24 -11.73
N THR A 54 36.72 -5.51 -12.09
CA THR A 54 35.93 -5.92 -13.24
C THR A 54 34.64 -6.63 -12.80
N VAL A 55 33.58 -6.49 -13.61
CA VAL A 55 32.32 -7.19 -13.38
C VAL A 55 32.51 -8.65 -13.77
N LYS A 56 32.52 -9.53 -12.78
CA LYS A 56 32.64 -10.99 -12.95
C LYS A 56 31.32 -11.60 -13.42
N GLY A 57 30.19 -11.12 -12.90
CA GLY A 57 28.86 -11.60 -13.26
C GLY A 57 27.75 -10.73 -12.68
N ARG A 58 26.57 -10.77 -13.31
CA ARG A 58 25.35 -10.12 -12.80
C ARG A 58 24.30 -11.19 -12.59
N TYR A 59 23.71 -11.23 -11.40
CA TYR A 59 22.89 -12.33 -10.98
C TYR A 59 21.51 -11.87 -10.52
N VAL A 60 20.51 -12.67 -10.85
CA VAL A 60 19.13 -12.55 -10.39
C VAL A 60 18.81 -13.72 -9.48
N VAL A 61 18.31 -13.42 -8.28
CA VAL A 61 17.85 -14.42 -7.31
C VAL A 61 16.34 -14.32 -7.22
N LEU A 62 15.64 -15.44 -7.32
CA LEU A 62 14.25 -15.54 -6.87
C LEU A 62 14.23 -16.26 -5.52
N LYS A 63 13.80 -15.59 -4.46
CA LYS A 63 13.81 -16.14 -3.10
C LYS A 63 12.50 -15.91 -2.39
N LYS A 64 12.20 -16.73 -1.37
CA LYS A 64 11.06 -16.46 -0.48
C LYS A 64 11.24 -15.11 0.17
N LYS A 65 10.10 -14.49 0.46
CA LYS A 65 10.05 -13.21 1.10
C LYS A 65 10.54 -13.32 2.54
N ASN A 66 11.83 -13.12 2.75
CA ASN A 66 12.42 -12.97 4.08
C ASN A 66 12.19 -11.54 4.60
N SER A 67 10.93 -11.23 4.90
CA SER A 67 10.55 -10.03 5.64
C SER A 67 10.85 -10.23 7.12
N LEU A 68 12.13 -10.32 7.49
CA LEU A 68 12.51 -10.36 8.89
C LEU A 68 12.42 -8.94 9.45
N PHE A 69 11.54 -8.74 10.43
CA PHE A 69 11.67 -7.58 11.30
C PHE A 69 12.93 -7.81 12.15
N LYS A 70 14.06 -7.23 11.74
CA LYS A 70 15.34 -7.36 12.45
C LYS A 70 15.42 -6.50 13.73
N GLY A 71 14.28 -6.06 14.26
CA GLY A 71 14.24 -5.21 15.45
C GLY A 71 14.45 -3.72 15.18
N LYS A 72 14.74 -3.30 13.94
CA LYS A 72 14.92 -1.86 13.61
C LYS A 72 13.68 -1.06 13.99
N GLU A 73 13.90 -0.15 14.93
CA GLU A 73 12.95 0.84 15.36
C GLU A 73 13.52 2.23 15.04
N ILE A 74 12.88 2.90 14.07
CA ILE A 74 13.20 4.26 13.69
C ILE A 74 12.48 5.20 14.65
N GLU A 75 13.24 5.95 15.45
CA GLU A 75 12.72 6.85 16.48
C GLU A 75 13.14 8.31 16.22
N TYR A 76 12.19 9.22 16.45
CA TYR A 76 12.48 10.65 16.50
C TYR A 76 13.55 10.97 17.54
N GLY A 77 14.58 11.72 17.15
CA GLY A 77 15.73 12.06 18.00
C GLY A 77 16.86 11.02 18.02
N LYS A 78 16.70 9.86 17.36
CA LYS A 78 17.77 8.86 17.18
C LYS A 78 18.21 8.78 15.73
N ASP A 79 17.40 8.14 14.88
CA ASP A 79 17.72 7.81 13.49
C ASP A 79 16.71 8.37 12.48
N LEU A 80 15.59 8.95 12.94
CA LEU A 80 14.63 9.65 12.10
C LEU A 80 15.14 11.05 11.73
N VAL A 81 15.42 11.28 10.45
CA VAL A 81 15.87 12.57 9.90
C VAL A 81 14.70 13.40 9.40
N GLY A 82 13.72 12.74 8.77
CA GLY A 82 12.59 13.42 8.17
C GLY A 82 11.35 12.53 8.16
N LEU A 83 10.19 13.14 8.40
CA LEU A 83 8.90 12.48 8.33
C LEU A 83 7.91 13.40 7.60
N THR A 84 7.48 12.98 6.42
CA THR A 84 6.45 13.67 5.64
C THR A 84 5.18 12.83 5.62
N ARG A 85 4.10 13.35 6.21
CA ARG A 85 2.77 12.75 6.14
C ARG A 85 2.05 13.26 4.90
N LYS A 86 1.67 12.37 3.99
CA LYS A 86 0.81 12.66 2.85
C LYS A 86 -0.57 12.08 3.11
N ILE A 87 -1.58 12.94 3.07
CA ILE A 87 -2.98 12.57 3.26
C ILE A 87 -3.66 12.72 1.91
N ASP A 88 -4.15 11.61 1.36
CA ASP A 88 -5.01 11.66 0.17
C ASP A 88 -6.46 11.82 0.62
N MET A 89 -7.07 12.95 0.24
CA MET A 89 -8.46 13.29 0.55
C MET A 89 -9.40 13.20 -0.64
N SER A 90 -8.90 12.81 -1.82
CA SER A 90 -9.68 12.81 -3.07
C SER A 90 -10.92 11.92 -3.01
N GLU A 91 -10.77 10.73 -2.42
CA GLU A 91 -11.83 9.72 -2.28
C GLU A 91 -12.64 9.85 -0.98
N ILE A 92 -12.25 10.76 -0.07
CA ILE A 92 -12.91 10.89 1.22
C ILE A 92 -14.30 11.48 1.03
N LYS A 93 -15.30 10.92 1.71
CA LYS A 93 -16.66 11.44 1.77
C LYS A 93 -17.09 11.59 3.22
N THR A 94 -17.62 12.75 3.56
CA THR A 94 -18.18 13.06 4.88
C THR A 94 -19.68 13.31 4.83
N ALA A 95 -20.25 13.40 3.62
CA ALA A 95 -21.67 13.37 3.37
C ALA A 95 -22.01 12.56 2.11
N LEU A 96 -23.09 11.80 2.15
CA LEU A 96 -23.63 11.07 1.01
C LEU A 96 -25.08 11.49 0.74
N ILE A 97 -25.37 11.74 -0.53
CA ILE A 97 -26.73 11.72 -1.07
C ILE A 97 -27.01 10.29 -1.51
N ALA A 98 -27.84 9.59 -0.75
CA ALA A 98 -28.28 8.24 -1.04
C ALA A 98 -29.53 8.29 -1.90
N VAL A 99 -29.47 7.67 -3.08
CA VAL A 99 -30.58 7.60 -4.03
C VAL A 99 -30.99 6.15 -4.14
N GLY A 100 -32.20 5.83 -3.67
CA GLY A 100 -32.79 4.50 -3.76
C GLY A 100 -33.21 4.15 -5.20
N PRO A 101 -33.49 2.87 -5.45
CA PRO A 101 -33.99 2.42 -6.74
C PRO A 101 -35.31 3.13 -7.10
N GLU A 102 -35.57 3.20 -8.40
CA GLU A 102 -36.79 3.79 -8.92
C GLU A 102 -37.99 2.90 -8.60
N ASN A 103 -39.03 3.48 -8.01
CA ASN A 103 -40.26 2.76 -7.72
C ASN A 103 -41.18 2.68 -8.94
N ASP A 104 -42.26 1.90 -8.84
CA ASP A 104 -43.25 1.70 -9.91
C ASP A 104 -43.93 2.98 -10.42
N LYS A 105 -43.75 4.12 -9.72
CA LYS A 105 -44.30 5.43 -10.07
C LYS A 105 -43.24 6.38 -10.67
N GLY A 106 -42.04 5.88 -10.97
CA GLY A 106 -40.93 6.66 -11.52
C GLY A 106 -40.28 7.63 -10.53
N LYS A 107 -40.55 7.48 -9.23
CA LYS A 107 -39.99 8.34 -8.16
C LYS A 107 -38.84 7.61 -7.47
N ARG A 108 -37.77 8.35 -7.19
CA ARG A 108 -36.63 7.85 -6.40
C ARG A 108 -36.71 8.37 -4.97
N LEU A 109 -36.28 7.53 -4.03
CA LEU A 109 -36.14 7.93 -2.64
C LEU A 109 -34.76 8.58 -2.46
N GLU A 110 -34.73 9.83 -2.03
CA GLU A 110 -33.48 10.55 -1.77
C GLU A 110 -33.31 10.81 -0.28
N LEU A 111 -32.12 10.55 0.24
CA LEU A 111 -31.79 10.74 1.65
C LEU A 111 -30.36 11.27 1.80
N VAL A 112 -30.18 12.25 2.69
CA VAL A 112 -28.86 12.76 3.07
C VAL A 112 -28.37 12.04 4.33
N VAL A 113 -27.12 11.58 4.30
CA VAL A 113 -26.39 11.06 5.46
C VAL A 113 -25.09 11.84 5.62
N THR A 114 -24.88 12.41 6.80
CA THR A 114 -23.65 13.14 7.16
C THR A 114 -22.93 12.45 8.32
N ASP A 115 -21.62 12.67 8.40
CA ASP A 115 -20.77 12.27 9.53
C ASP A 115 -19.96 13.51 10.00
N ASP A 116 -20.49 14.19 11.02
CA ASP A 116 -19.93 15.44 11.54
C ASP A 116 -18.64 15.22 12.35
N GLU A 117 -18.49 14.01 12.93
CA GLU A 117 -17.26 13.60 13.61
C GLU A 117 -16.13 13.45 12.60
N ALA A 118 -16.38 12.76 11.48
CA ALA A 118 -15.42 12.65 10.38
C ALA A 118 -15.09 14.03 9.80
N GLN A 119 -16.09 14.91 9.65
CA GLN A 119 -15.87 16.28 9.17
C GLN A 119 -14.93 17.08 10.08
N SER A 120 -15.09 16.94 11.39
CA SER A 120 -14.27 17.61 12.40
C SER A 120 -12.81 17.16 12.34
N GLN A 121 -12.53 15.91 11.96
CA GLN A 121 -11.16 15.40 11.80
C GLN A 121 -10.38 16.09 10.67
N PHE A 122 -11.08 16.66 9.69
CA PHE A 122 -10.46 17.32 8.53
C PHE A 122 -10.37 18.85 8.68
N ASN A 123 -10.79 19.43 9.81
CA ASN A 123 -10.80 20.88 10.03
C ASN A 123 -11.53 21.66 8.91
N LEU A 124 -12.58 21.08 8.32
CA LEU A 124 -13.41 21.70 7.28
C LEU A 124 -14.80 22.06 7.82
N PRO A 125 -14.97 22.93 8.82
CA PRO A 125 -16.23 23.07 9.57
C PRO A 125 -17.46 23.43 8.70
N THR A 126 -17.25 24.06 7.54
CA THR A 126 -18.34 24.57 6.67
C THR A 126 -18.53 23.80 5.37
N ARG A 127 -17.72 22.77 5.08
CA ARG A 127 -17.71 22.14 3.74
C ARG A 127 -17.62 20.62 3.78
N TYR A 128 -18.77 19.96 3.85
CA TYR A 128 -18.84 18.52 3.66
C TYR A 128 -18.25 18.11 2.30
N ILE A 129 -17.59 16.96 2.30
CA ILE A 129 -17.09 16.32 1.10
C ILE A 129 -18.18 15.38 0.62
N TRP A 130 -18.95 15.86 -0.36
CA TRP A 130 -20.13 15.19 -0.87
C TRP A 130 -19.80 14.03 -1.82
N GLY A 131 -20.62 13.00 -1.76
CA GLY A 131 -20.65 11.90 -2.73
C GLY A 131 -22.09 11.43 -2.96
N ILE A 132 -22.27 10.68 -4.04
CA ILE A 132 -23.54 10.04 -4.37
C ILE A 132 -23.40 8.55 -4.08
N TYR A 133 -24.45 7.95 -3.53
CA TYR A 133 -24.54 6.52 -3.31
C TYR A 133 -25.85 5.98 -3.87
N GLU A 134 -25.71 5.08 -4.84
CA GLU A 134 -26.81 4.31 -5.43
C GLU A 134 -26.59 2.83 -5.10
N PRO A 135 -27.44 2.21 -4.27
CA PRO A 135 -27.33 0.80 -3.97
C PRO A 135 -27.66 -0.02 -5.22
N GLN A 136 -26.78 -0.96 -5.55
CA GLN A 136 -27.03 -1.99 -6.56
C GLN A 136 -27.98 -3.03 -5.95
N SER A 137 -29.28 -2.75 -5.97
CA SER A 137 -30.34 -3.59 -5.41
C SER A 137 -31.56 -3.55 -6.32
N ASP A 138 -32.11 -4.72 -6.66
CA ASP A 138 -33.34 -4.85 -7.47
C ASP A 138 -34.63 -4.67 -6.63
N ASP A 139 -34.50 -4.18 -5.39
CA ASP A 139 -35.61 -4.05 -4.45
C ASP A 139 -36.35 -2.72 -4.69
N GLN A 140 -37.38 -2.77 -5.52
CA GLN A 140 -38.21 -1.62 -5.88
C GLN A 140 -38.99 -1.01 -4.69
N ASN A 141 -39.15 -1.76 -3.58
CA ASN A 141 -39.82 -1.32 -2.35
C ASN A 141 -38.83 -0.97 -1.23
N MET A 142 -37.68 -0.41 -1.60
CA MET A 142 -36.68 0.00 -0.62
C MET A 142 -37.21 1.09 0.34
N ASN A 143 -37.18 0.79 1.64
CA ASN A 143 -37.60 1.71 2.70
C ASN A 143 -36.47 2.68 3.10
N GLU A 144 -36.82 3.85 3.63
CA GLU A 144 -35.90 4.90 4.09
C GLU A 144 -34.88 4.38 5.11
N THR A 145 -35.34 3.56 6.07
CA THR A 145 -34.49 2.97 7.11
C THR A 145 -33.40 2.08 6.51
N ARG A 146 -33.76 1.30 5.48
CA ARG A 146 -32.83 0.42 4.77
C ARG A 146 -31.82 1.23 3.96
N LEU A 147 -32.28 2.21 3.18
CA LEU A 147 -31.41 3.11 2.41
C LEU A 147 -30.42 3.85 3.32
N ARG A 148 -30.89 4.38 4.46
CA ARG A 148 -30.04 5.03 5.48
C ARG A 148 -28.98 4.09 6.03
N SER A 149 -29.32 2.82 6.28
CA SER A 149 -28.35 1.83 6.78
C SER A 149 -27.24 1.51 5.78
N LEU A 150 -27.60 1.37 4.49
CA LEU A 150 -26.66 1.12 3.40
C LEU A 150 -25.76 2.34 3.18
N ALA A 151 -26.34 3.53 3.15
CA ALA A 151 -25.62 4.79 3.02
C ALA A 151 -24.66 5.03 4.18
N LYS A 152 -25.05 4.76 5.43
CA LYS A 152 -24.15 4.82 6.59
C LYS A 152 -23.00 3.82 6.48
N THR A 153 -23.28 2.60 6.04
CA THR A 153 -22.26 1.57 5.83
C THR A 153 -21.25 2.00 4.78
N GLU A 154 -21.71 2.59 3.68
CA GLU A 154 -20.84 3.08 2.62
C GLU A 154 -20.06 4.34 3.05
N LEU A 155 -20.69 5.28 3.75
CA LEU A 155 -20.03 6.45 4.32
C LEU A 155 -18.91 6.02 5.27
N ASN A 156 -19.14 5.00 6.11
CA ASN A 156 -18.10 4.46 6.99
C ASN A 156 -16.88 3.89 6.25
N LYS A 157 -17.03 3.41 5.01
CA LYS A 157 -15.90 2.98 4.18
C LYS A 157 -15.14 4.15 3.57
N ARG A 158 -15.85 5.23 3.24
CA ARG A 158 -15.31 6.39 2.52
C ARG A 158 -14.87 7.54 3.43
N LYS A 159 -15.19 7.51 4.72
CA LYS A 159 -14.84 8.59 5.66
C LYS A 159 -13.38 8.60 6.12
N SER A 160 -12.66 7.50 5.93
CA SER A 160 -11.27 7.37 6.36
C SER A 160 -10.29 7.77 5.27
N ALA A 161 -9.34 8.65 5.60
CA ALA A 161 -8.27 9.05 4.69
C ALA A 161 -7.25 7.93 4.49
N VAL A 162 -6.71 7.81 3.27
CA VAL A 162 -5.48 7.04 3.06
C VAL A 162 -4.31 7.92 3.48
N MET A 163 -3.71 7.57 4.62
CA MET A 163 -2.50 8.23 5.13
C MET A 163 -1.27 7.44 4.68
N SER A 164 -0.34 8.12 4.02
CA SER A 164 0.97 7.57 3.70
C SER A 164 2.07 8.40 4.37
N TYR A 165 3.12 7.72 4.81
CA TYR A 165 4.27 8.33 5.45
C TYR A 165 5.50 8.11 4.59
N GLU A 166 6.17 9.20 4.25
CA GLU A 166 7.49 9.17 3.66
C GLU A 166 8.51 9.49 4.75
N ILE A 167 9.46 8.57 4.93
CA ILE A 167 10.35 8.54 6.10
C ILE A 167 11.77 8.54 5.59
N THR A 168 12.57 9.49 6.08
CA THR A 168 14.00 9.58 5.84
C THR A 168 14.70 9.24 7.13
N SER A 169 15.56 8.21 7.10
CA SER A 169 16.35 7.77 8.24
C SER A 169 17.82 7.69 7.87
N THR A 170 18.70 7.98 8.83
CA THR A 170 20.14 7.76 8.67
C THR A 170 20.49 6.36 9.15
N ASP A 171 21.39 5.69 8.43
CA ASP A 171 21.91 4.41 8.91
C ASP A 171 22.99 4.64 9.98
N LEU A 172 22.81 4.01 11.13
CA LEU A 172 23.71 4.14 12.28
C LEU A 172 24.48 2.83 12.50
N GLU A 173 24.91 2.18 11.41
CA GLU A 173 25.57 0.86 11.43
C GLU A 173 26.77 0.82 12.39
N VAL A 174 27.57 1.89 12.44
CA VAL A 174 28.74 1.99 13.32
C VAL A 174 28.36 1.94 14.80
N THR A 175 27.23 2.55 15.17
CA THR A 175 26.77 2.65 16.56
C THR A 175 25.82 1.52 16.95
N TYR A 176 25.03 1.02 16.00
CA TYR A 176 24.04 -0.05 16.18
C TYR A 176 24.18 -1.12 15.09
N PRO A 177 25.21 -1.99 15.14
CA PRO A 177 25.44 -3.02 14.13
C PRO A 177 24.33 -4.08 14.04
N HIS A 178 23.48 -4.17 15.07
CA HIS A 178 22.33 -5.07 15.11
C HIS A 178 21.06 -4.46 14.48
N GLU A 179 21.10 -3.20 14.06
CA GLU A 179 19.98 -2.45 13.48
C GLU A 179 20.16 -2.15 11.99
N ILE A 180 20.87 -3.03 11.26
CA ILE A 180 21.08 -2.89 9.81
C ILE A 180 19.78 -3.17 9.06
N ILE A 181 19.38 -2.25 8.17
CA ILE A 181 18.21 -2.41 7.27
C ILE A 181 18.70 -2.74 5.87
N SER A 182 18.12 -3.77 5.27
CA SER A 182 18.22 -3.98 3.82
C SER A 182 16.92 -3.56 3.12
N ILE A 183 16.98 -3.24 1.82
CA ILE A 183 15.78 -2.91 1.04
C ILE A 183 14.78 -4.07 1.14
N GLY A 184 13.52 -3.76 1.47
CA GLY A 184 12.46 -4.74 1.64
C GLY A 184 12.28 -5.27 3.06
N ASP A 185 13.19 -4.94 3.99
CA ASP A 185 13.03 -5.24 5.41
C ASP A 185 11.83 -4.44 5.98
N THR A 186 11.18 -5.03 6.98
CA THR A 186 10.11 -4.33 7.73
C THR A 186 10.76 -3.52 8.83
N VAL A 187 10.38 -2.25 8.94
CA VAL A 187 10.82 -1.34 10.01
C VAL A 187 9.62 -0.88 10.82
N ARG A 188 9.85 -0.58 12.10
CA ARG A 188 8.86 0.07 12.95
C ARG A 188 9.26 1.53 13.11
N VAL A 189 8.32 2.45 13.00
CA VAL A 189 8.58 3.86 13.21
C VAL A 189 7.74 4.37 14.37
N LYS A 190 8.40 5.08 15.28
CA LYS A 190 7.78 5.75 16.43
C LYS A 190 8.07 7.24 16.39
N HIS A 191 7.01 8.04 16.38
CA HIS A 191 7.10 9.49 16.57
C HIS A 191 6.12 9.91 17.67
N ARG A 192 6.67 10.28 18.84
CA ARG A 192 5.86 10.58 20.04
C ARG A 192 5.28 12.00 20.06
N ASP A 193 5.86 12.93 19.31
CA ASP A 193 5.41 14.33 19.29
C ASP A 193 4.14 14.56 18.44
N PHE A 194 3.66 13.55 17.72
CA PHE A 194 2.36 13.61 17.06
C PHE A 194 1.25 13.26 18.04
N ASN A 195 0.08 13.89 17.89
CA ASN A 195 -1.13 13.53 18.62
C ASN A 195 -2.23 13.07 17.62
N PRO A 196 -2.64 11.79 17.62
CA PRO A 196 -2.08 10.69 18.40
C PRO A 196 -0.67 10.28 17.92
N ALA A 197 0.10 9.63 18.80
CA ALA A 197 1.45 9.20 18.50
C ALA A 197 1.48 8.27 17.27
N ILE A 198 2.44 8.48 16.38
CA ILE A 198 2.57 7.64 15.18
C ILE A 198 3.35 6.40 15.56
N VAL A 199 2.68 5.24 15.43
CA VAL A 199 3.31 3.92 15.46
C VAL A 199 2.91 3.21 14.18
N CYS A 200 3.84 3.08 13.24
CA CYS A 200 3.57 2.43 11.97
C CYS A 200 4.64 1.39 11.61
N ARG A 201 4.24 0.39 10.82
CA ARG A 201 5.15 -0.57 10.20
C ARG A 201 5.29 -0.21 8.72
N GLY A 202 6.51 0.07 8.31
CA GLY A 202 6.86 0.40 6.93
C GLY A 202 7.75 -0.67 6.32
N ARG A 203 7.92 -0.62 5.00
CA ARG A 203 9.02 -1.30 4.32
C ARG A 203 10.03 -0.27 3.84
N SER A 204 11.29 -0.61 3.97
CA SER A 204 12.38 0.20 3.44
C SER A 204 12.42 0.12 1.91
N TYR A 205 12.51 1.27 1.27
CA TYR A 205 12.74 1.41 -0.16
C TYR A 205 13.82 2.46 -0.36
N CYS A 206 14.76 2.21 -1.27
CA CYS A 206 15.74 3.22 -1.66
C CYS A 206 15.12 4.14 -2.71
N ARG A 207 15.05 5.45 -2.43
CA ARG A 207 14.72 6.47 -3.41
C ARG A 207 16.05 7.02 -3.94
N ARG A 208 16.39 6.72 -5.21
CA ARG A 208 17.52 7.39 -5.87
C ARG A 208 17.21 8.88 -5.94
N ILE A 209 18.11 9.69 -5.40
CA ILE A 209 18.16 11.14 -5.62
C ILE A 209 18.82 11.37 -6.98
#